data_AF-A0A1Y1HXY9-F1
#
_entry.id   AF-A0A1Y1HXY9-F1
#
_cell.length_a   1.000
_cell.length_b   1.000
_cell.length_c   1.000
_cell.angle_alpha   90.00
_cell.angle_beta   90.00
_cell.angle_gamma   90.00
#
_symmetry.space_group_name_H-M   'P 1'
#
loop_
_entity.id
_entity.type
_entity.pdbx_description
1 polymer ?
#
loop_
_entity_poly.entity_id
_entity_poly.type
_entity_poly.pdbx_seq_one_letter_code
_entity_poly.pdbx_strand_id
1 'polypeptide(L)'
;MSAVVCGKRSFFEDSPADWSPPKASKRVRYGGSPAHRFPPSPPLTSGPEGGGTGAGPGGSVHDAVDQLRRHFPKMDTQVLVKVLQTCENNVDAAIQCLTQLRLSSQAEAAAPAPGPAEKGATHSTDVRGTTQESAARPASPPAAEAPACPSGVSPRAGAEWVELVVAEMAAAASMDDARARGAKVLGEFEALVRQRAESGAEAACRENAALKEHVAALSKDNHILKRAVQMLNARQQEAEERGKELAAARQALQQYQEQLRTLEVSNYALSLHLRKAQEQNSMPGRFHPDVF
;
A
#
# COMPACT_ATOMS: atom_id res chain seq x y z
N MET A 1 -8.06 68.44 -17.36
CA MET A 1 -9.21 68.29 -16.45
C MET A 1 -9.48 66.79 -16.33
N SER A 2 -8.73 66.08 -15.49
CA SER A 2 -9.06 65.74 -14.08
C SER A 2 -9.88 64.46 -13.95
N ALA A 3 -9.16 63.32 -13.99
CA ALA A 3 -8.96 62.29 -12.96
C ALA A 3 -10.06 61.83 -11.96
N VAL A 4 -9.78 60.63 -11.44
CA VAL A 4 -10.17 59.95 -10.17
C VAL A 4 -11.58 59.30 -10.18
N VAL A 5 -11.87 58.10 -9.66
CA VAL A 5 -11.37 57.39 -8.46
C VAL A 5 -11.55 55.86 -8.53
N CYS A 6 -10.52 55.18 -8.03
CA CYS A 6 -10.41 53.76 -7.66
C CYS A 6 -10.83 53.52 -6.20
N GLY A 7 -11.46 52.39 -5.86
CA GLY A 7 -11.68 51.91 -4.48
C GLY A 7 -11.53 50.39 -4.41
N LYS A 8 -10.34 49.83 -4.11
CA LYS A 8 -9.76 49.49 -2.79
C LYS A 8 -10.65 48.59 -1.91
N ARG A 9 -10.19 47.34 -1.70
CA ARG A 9 -9.79 46.79 -0.39
C ARG A 9 -8.70 45.71 -0.56
N SER A 10 -7.50 46.03 -0.11
CA SER A 10 -6.42 45.10 0.26
C SER A 10 -6.51 44.82 1.76
N PHE A 11 -6.08 43.63 2.22
CA PHE A 11 -5.32 43.41 3.47
C PHE A 11 -5.05 41.90 3.64
N PHE A 12 -3.81 41.46 3.45
CA PHE A 12 -2.94 40.99 4.54
C PHE A 12 -1.53 40.74 4.00
N GLU A 13 -0.60 41.55 4.52
CA GLU A 13 0.86 41.47 4.42
C GLU A 13 1.35 40.34 5.34
N ASP A 14 2.39 39.57 4.98
CA ASP A 14 3.73 39.74 5.56
C ASP A 14 4.72 38.60 5.17
N SER A 15 5.99 39.03 5.02
CA SER A 15 7.27 38.31 5.09
C SER A 15 7.91 37.69 3.82
N PRO A 16 9.24 37.81 3.66
CA PRO A 16 9.98 39.08 3.52
C PRO A 16 10.88 39.09 2.27
N ALA A 17 11.40 40.29 2.00
CA ALA A 17 12.34 40.60 0.94
C ALA A 17 13.61 39.74 0.94
N ASP A 18 13.97 39.22 -0.23
CA ASP A 18 15.33 39.31 -0.80
C ASP A 18 15.38 38.63 -2.18
N TRP A 19 15.18 39.40 -3.25
CA TRP A 19 16.03 39.29 -4.45
C TRP A 19 15.79 40.47 -5.40
N SER A 20 16.72 41.42 -5.41
CA SER A 20 16.82 42.42 -6.47
C SER A 20 17.48 41.81 -7.72
N PRO A 21 16.96 42.02 -8.94
CA PRO A 21 17.62 41.55 -10.16
C PRO A 21 18.61 42.60 -10.67
N PRO A 22 19.87 42.25 -11.03
CA PRO A 22 20.74 43.21 -11.68
C PRO A 22 20.46 43.30 -13.19
N LYS A 23 20.58 44.54 -13.66
CA LYS A 23 20.36 45.02 -15.03
C LYS A 23 21.40 44.50 -16.01
N ALA A 24 20.95 44.42 -17.25
CA ALA A 24 21.71 44.08 -18.45
C ALA A 24 23.03 44.86 -18.60
N SER A 25 24.05 44.17 -19.11
CA SER A 25 25.15 44.80 -19.85
C SER A 25 25.55 43.94 -21.03
N LYS A 26 25.50 44.56 -22.21
CA LYS A 26 25.89 44.03 -23.50
C LYS A 26 27.38 43.71 -23.53
N ARG A 27 27.77 42.55 -24.06
CA ARG A 27 28.96 42.46 -24.90
C ARG A 27 28.87 41.28 -25.88
N VAL A 28 28.79 41.63 -27.15
CA VAL A 28 28.98 40.76 -28.31
C VAL A 28 30.42 40.23 -28.30
N ARG A 29 30.59 38.91 -28.47
CA ARG A 29 31.74 38.30 -29.15
C ARG A 29 31.29 37.04 -29.91
N TYR A 30 31.38 37.10 -31.23
CA TYR A 30 31.52 35.93 -32.10
C TYR A 30 32.91 35.32 -31.89
N GLY A 31 33.02 34.00 -31.86
CA GLY A 31 34.30 33.29 -31.81
C GLY A 31 34.09 31.82 -31.50
N GLY A 32 34.31 30.96 -32.51
CA GLY A 32 33.97 29.54 -32.47
C GLY A 32 34.86 28.68 -31.57
N SER A 33 34.39 27.45 -31.33
CA SER A 33 35.14 26.18 -31.18
C SER A 33 34.12 25.08 -30.78
N PRO A 34 34.50 23.79 -30.70
CA PRO A 34 34.71 22.87 -31.81
C PRO A 34 33.76 21.65 -31.71
N ALA A 35 33.76 20.84 -32.77
CA ALA A 35 33.06 19.56 -32.82
C ALA A 35 33.55 18.60 -31.72
N HIS A 36 32.64 18.21 -30.81
CA HIS A 36 32.84 17.06 -29.92
C HIS A 36 31.79 15.98 -30.22
N ARG A 37 32.32 14.83 -30.64
CA ARG A 37 31.67 13.55 -30.88
C ARG A 37 30.80 13.12 -29.70
N PHE A 38 29.52 12.87 -29.96
CA PHE A 38 28.72 11.93 -29.17
C PHE A 38 29.05 10.50 -29.63
N PRO A 39 29.13 9.50 -28.73
CA PRO A 39 29.22 8.10 -29.14
C PRO A 39 27.85 7.61 -29.66
N PRO A 40 27.82 6.73 -30.68
CA PRO A 40 26.58 6.19 -31.22
C PRO A 40 26.01 5.08 -30.33
N SER A 41 24.68 5.05 -30.20
CA SER A 41 23.91 3.98 -29.57
C SER A 41 24.08 2.64 -30.32
N PRO A 42 24.07 1.48 -29.64
CA PRO A 42 24.12 0.18 -30.30
C PRO A 42 22.77 -0.20 -30.94
N PRO A 43 22.76 -1.03 -31.99
CA PRO A 43 21.56 -1.39 -32.73
C PRO A 43 20.74 -2.48 -32.04
N LEU A 44 19.44 -2.41 -32.31
CA LEU A 44 18.41 -3.36 -31.93
C LEU A 44 18.68 -4.73 -32.57
N THR A 45 18.72 -5.78 -31.75
CA THR A 45 18.64 -7.17 -32.21
C THR A 45 17.17 -7.59 -32.24
N SER A 46 16.81 -8.21 -33.35
CA SER A 46 15.51 -8.65 -33.81
C SER A 46 15.06 -9.99 -33.21
N GLY A 47 13.86 -10.01 -32.62
CA GLY A 47 12.91 -11.15 -32.57
C GLY A 47 13.25 -12.39 -31.71
N PRO A 48 12.26 -13.23 -31.35
CA PRO A 48 10.97 -13.39 -32.04
C PRO A 48 9.72 -13.19 -31.17
N GLU A 49 8.69 -12.67 -31.83
CA GLU A 49 7.31 -13.20 -31.84
C GLU A 49 6.72 -13.77 -30.55
N GLY A 50 5.87 -12.94 -29.94
CA GLY A 50 4.76 -13.35 -29.09
C GLY A 50 3.68 -12.29 -29.20
N GLY A 51 2.77 -12.48 -30.16
CA GLY A 51 1.75 -11.52 -30.55
C GLY A 51 0.92 -11.00 -29.39
N GLY A 52 0.65 -9.70 -29.43
CA GLY A 52 -0.28 -9.05 -28.52
C GLY A 52 -1.70 -9.56 -28.74
N THR A 53 -2.46 -9.58 -27.64
CA THR A 53 -3.82 -9.04 -27.63
C THR A 53 -4.05 -8.48 -26.23
N GLY A 54 -4.52 -7.23 -26.17
CA GLY A 54 -5.03 -6.68 -24.92
C GLY A 54 -6.30 -7.42 -24.52
N ALA A 55 -6.39 -7.80 -23.25
CA ALA A 55 -7.65 -8.22 -22.64
C ALA A 55 -7.52 -8.21 -21.10
N GLY A 56 -8.06 -7.18 -20.45
CA GLY A 56 -8.67 -7.19 -19.11
C GLY A 56 -7.88 -7.75 -17.89
N PRO A 57 -8.41 -7.56 -16.67
CA PRO A 57 -7.88 -8.17 -15.47
C PRO A 57 -8.35 -9.64 -15.42
N GLY A 58 -7.68 -10.52 -16.15
CA GLY A 58 -7.94 -11.95 -16.13
C GLY A 58 -6.94 -12.69 -15.25
N GLY A 59 -6.96 -12.45 -13.93
CA GLY A 59 -6.34 -13.39 -12.99
C GLY A 59 -7.03 -14.73 -13.16
N SER A 60 -6.32 -15.76 -13.61
CA SER A 60 -6.89 -17.09 -13.78
C SER A 60 -7.53 -17.53 -12.47
N VAL A 61 -8.76 -18.05 -12.50
CA VAL A 61 -9.48 -18.58 -11.33
C VAL A 61 -8.60 -19.56 -10.53
N HIS A 62 -7.68 -20.24 -11.22
CA HIS A 62 -6.68 -21.11 -10.62
C HIS A 62 -5.70 -20.36 -9.69
N ASP A 63 -5.22 -19.19 -10.11
CA ASP A 63 -4.27 -18.36 -9.33
C ASP A 63 -4.95 -17.76 -8.09
N ALA A 64 -6.23 -17.39 -8.22
CA ALA A 64 -7.07 -16.94 -7.10
C ALA A 64 -7.31 -18.06 -6.06
N VAL A 65 -7.53 -19.30 -6.54
CA VAL A 65 -7.67 -20.47 -5.67
C VAL A 65 -6.34 -20.83 -4.99
N ASP A 66 -5.22 -20.72 -5.70
CA ASP A 66 -3.89 -20.95 -5.14
C ASP A 66 -3.53 -19.91 -4.07
N GLN A 67 -3.92 -18.66 -4.27
CA GLN A 67 -3.80 -17.61 -3.26
C GLN A 67 -4.63 -17.93 -2.00
N LEU A 68 -5.89 -18.34 -2.16
CA LEU A 68 -6.73 -18.75 -1.03
C LEU A 68 -6.19 -19.98 -0.29
N ARG A 69 -5.59 -20.94 -0.99
CA ARG A 69 -4.94 -22.10 -0.36
C ARG A 69 -3.76 -21.71 0.52
N ARG A 70 -2.99 -20.68 0.14
CA ARG A 70 -1.89 -20.15 0.98
C ARG A 70 -2.41 -19.56 2.29
N HIS A 71 -3.57 -18.89 2.26
CA HIS A 71 -4.20 -18.32 3.46
C HIS A 71 -4.95 -19.37 4.31
N PHE A 72 -5.49 -20.41 3.69
CA PHE A 72 -6.28 -21.45 4.35
C PHE A 72 -5.78 -22.87 4.02
N PRO A 73 -4.58 -23.26 4.48
CA PRO A 73 -3.95 -24.53 4.11
C PRO A 73 -4.65 -25.79 4.64
N LYS A 74 -5.58 -25.64 5.59
CA LYS A 74 -6.37 -26.73 6.19
C LYS A 74 -7.78 -26.86 5.61
N MET A 75 -8.17 -26.00 4.66
CA MET A 75 -9.52 -25.94 4.12
C MET A 75 -9.63 -26.72 2.80
N ASP A 76 -10.76 -27.42 2.60
CA ASP A 76 -10.97 -28.17 1.36
C ASP A 76 -11.09 -27.24 0.14
N THR A 77 -10.49 -27.70 -0.93
CA THR A 77 -10.30 -27.02 -2.20
C THR A 77 -11.61 -26.77 -2.94
N GLN A 78 -12.59 -27.67 -2.77
CA GLN A 78 -13.92 -27.48 -3.34
C GLN A 78 -14.70 -26.36 -2.62
N VAL A 79 -14.45 -26.16 -1.33
CA VAL A 79 -15.05 -25.06 -0.55
C VAL A 79 -14.45 -23.73 -1.00
N LEU A 80 -13.14 -23.67 -1.23
CA LEU A 80 -12.46 -22.47 -1.74
C LEU A 80 -13.02 -22.05 -3.11
N VAL A 81 -13.21 -22.98 -4.04
CA VAL A 81 -13.77 -22.70 -5.38
C VAL A 81 -15.23 -22.22 -5.29
N LYS A 82 -16.06 -22.86 -4.46
CA LYS A 82 -17.47 -22.48 -4.29
C LYS A 82 -17.63 -21.10 -3.67
N VAL A 83 -16.83 -20.76 -2.66
CA VAL A 83 -16.85 -19.42 -2.05
C VAL A 83 -16.34 -18.38 -3.03
N LEU A 84 -15.27 -18.68 -3.79
CA LEU A 84 -14.77 -17.77 -4.81
C LEU A 84 -15.82 -17.49 -5.91
N GLN A 85 -16.58 -18.51 -6.32
CA GLN A 85 -17.70 -18.35 -7.26
C GLN A 85 -18.85 -17.52 -6.66
N THR A 86 -19.15 -17.70 -5.38
CA THR A 86 -20.20 -16.94 -4.69
C THR A 86 -19.80 -15.48 -4.47
N CYS A 87 -18.49 -15.23 -4.33
CA CYS A 87 -17.90 -13.90 -4.16
C CYS A 87 -17.47 -13.26 -5.50
N GLU A 88 -18.03 -13.68 -6.64
CA GLU A 88 -17.76 -13.11 -7.97
C GLU A 88 -16.26 -13.01 -8.34
N ASN A 89 -15.47 -14.04 -7.99
CA ASN A 89 -14.01 -14.08 -8.19
C ASN A 89 -13.22 -13.00 -7.43
N ASN A 90 -13.83 -12.35 -6.44
CA ASN A 90 -13.14 -11.40 -5.56
C ASN A 90 -12.45 -12.16 -4.40
N VAL A 91 -11.12 -12.19 -4.42
CA VAL A 91 -10.30 -12.91 -3.44
C VAL A 91 -10.45 -12.32 -2.04
N ASP A 92 -10.53 -11.00 -1.90
CA ASP A 92 -10.63 -10.33 -0.59
C ASP A 92 -11.98 -10.61 0.08
N ALA A 93 -13.06 -10.59 -0.69
CA ALA A 93 -14.39 -10.98 -0.21
C ALA A 93 -14.43 -12.47 0.20
N ALA A 94 -13.81 -13.35 -0.61
CA ALA A 94 -13.72 -14.77 -0.29
C ALA A 94 -12.89 -15.03 0.99
N ILE A 95 -11.80 -14.29 1.22
CA ILE A 95 -11.01 -14.37 2.46
C ILE A 95 -11.86 -14.01 3.68
N GLN A 96 -12.67 -12.94 3.60
CA GLN A 96 -13.54 -12.52 4.70
C GLN A 96 -14.62 -13.58 5.00
N CYS A 97 -15.30 -14.09 3.98
CA CYS A 97 -16.30 -15.15 4.14
C CYS A 97 -15.71 -16.42 4.74
N LEU A 98 -14.54 -16.87 4.25
CA LEU A 98 -13.85 -18.04 4.79
C LEU A 98 -13.39 -17.83 6.23
N THR A 99 -12.93 -16.63 6.58
CA THR A 99 -12.56 -16.29 7.96
C THR A 99 -13.77 -16.34 8.88
N GLN A 100 -14.91 -15.79 8.46
CA GLN A 100 -16.17 -15.85 9.22
C GLN A 100 -16.67 -17.29 9.40
N LEU A 101 -16.59 -18.13 8.36
CA LEU A 101 -16.94 -19.55 8.45
C LEU A 101 -16.06 -20.30 9.47
N ARG A 102 -14.76 -19.99 9.51
CA ARG A 102 -13.85 -20.60 10.51
C ARG A 102 -14.16 -20.16 11.93
N LEU A 103 -14.43 -18.87 12.13
CA LEU A 103 -14.79 -18.34 13.45
C LEU A 103 -16.14 -18.90 13.94
N SER A 104 -17.11 -19.06 13.04
CA SER A 104 -18.42 -19.64 13.34
C SER A 104 -18.32 -21.14 13.67
N SER A 105 -17.52 -21.89 12.91
CA SER A 105 -17.26 -23.32 13.17
C SER A 105 -16.48 -23.55 14.48
N GLN A 106 -15.56 -22.66 14.83
CA GLN A 106 -14.87 -22.69 16.13
C GLN A 106 -15.78 -22.29 17.30
N ALA A 107 -16.78 -21.44 17.06
CA ALA A 107 -17.79 -21.07 18.05
C ALA A 107 -18.81 -22.20 18.29
N GLU A 108 -19.22 -22.94 17.26
CA GLU A 108 -20.10 -24.11 17.42
C GLU A 108 -19.38 -25.32 18.05
N ALA A 109 -18.08 -25.49 17.81
CA ALA A 109 -17.28 -26.53 18.49
C ALA A 109 -17.07 -26.26 20.00
N ALA A 110 -17.42 -25.06 20.48
CA ALA A 110 -17.35 -24.68 21.89
C ALA A 110 -18.71 -24.69 22.62
N ALA A 111 -19.81 -25.08 21.93
CA ALA A 111 -21.12 -25.24 22.56
C ALA A 111 -21.30 -26.67 23.12
N PRO A 112 -21.68 -26.84 24.40
CA PRO A 112 -21.86 -28.17 24.99
C PRO A 112 -23.15 -28.81 24.49
N ALA A 113 -23.04 -30.02 23.93
CA ALA A 113 -24.19 -30.84 23.59
C ALA A 113 -24.96 -31.27 24.87
N PRO A 114 -26.30 -31.31 24.86
CA PRO A 114 -27.09 -31.83 25.98
C PRO A 114 -27.03 -33.36 25.99
N GLY A 115 -26.71 -33.93 27.15
CA GLY A 115 -26.59 -35.37 27.34
C GLY A 115 -27.91 -36.13 27.30
N PRO A 116 -27.84 -37.46 27.51
CA PRO A 116 -28.75 -38.07 28.46
C PRO A 116 -28.06 -39.02 29.45
N ALA A 117 -28.33 -38.74 30.72
CA ALA A 117 -28.87 -39.66 31.73
C ALA A 117 -28.26 -41.08 31.95
N GLU A 118 -27.67 -41.18 33.14
CA GLU A 118 -28.05 -42.11 34.23
C GLU A 118 -27.46 -43.54 34.37
N LYS A 119 -27.34 -43.88 35.66
CA LYS A 119 -27.17 -45.18 36.35
C LYS A 119 -25.71 -45.60 36.54
N GLY A 120 -25.20 -45.90 37.74
CA GLY A 120 -25.77 -46.04 39.08
C GLY A 120 -24.80 -46.89 39.93
N ALA A 121 -24.92 -46.79 41.26
CA ALA A 121 -24.48 -47.76 42.29
C ALA A 121 -22.94 -47.99 42.47
N THR A 122 -22.31 -47.55 43.56
CA THR A 122 -22.26 -48.12 44.94
C THR A 122 -21.54 -49.46 45.13
N HIS A 123 -20.46 -49.39 45.91
CA HIS A 123 -20.02 -50.29 47.00
C HIS A 123 -19.41 -51.69 46.74
N SER A 124 -18.14 -51.79 47.19
CA SER A 124 -17.65 -52.70 48.25
C SER A 124 -16.91 -54.02 47.95
N THR A 125 -15.86 -54.21 48.77
CA THR A 125 -15.31 -55.43 49.39
C THR A 125 -14.51 -56.41 48.51
N ASP A 126 -13.48 -57.14 48.96
CA ASP A 126 -12.55 -57.18 50.11
C ASP A 126 -11.65 -58.42 49.83
N VAL A 127 -10.59 -58.62 50.63
CA VAL A 127 -9.85 -59.89 50.91
C VAL A 127 -8.75 -60.27 49.88
N ARG A 128 -7.53 -60.73 50.22
CA ARG A 128 -6.64 -60.84 51.40
C ARG A 128 -5.41 -61.66 50.94
N GLY A 129 -4.23 -61.44 51.53
CA GLY A 129 -3.17 -62.47 51.62
C GLY A 129 -1.74 -61.94 51.48
N THR A 130 -1.10 -61.50 52.58
CA THR A 130 -0.06 -62.24 53.37
C THR A 130 1.36 -61.98 52.86
N THR A 131 2.10 -61.03 53.46
CA THR A 131 3.13 -61.19 54.51
C THR A 131 4.47 -61.73 54.01
N GLN A 132 5.51 -60.87 53.99
CA GLN A 132 6.80 -61.23 54.57
C GLN A 132 7.55 -60.00 55.09
N GLU A 133 7.99 -60.15 56.32
CA GLU A 133 8.68 -59.26 57.25
C GLU A 133 10.19 -59.24 56.97
N SER A 134 10.84 -58.09 57.12
CA SER A 134 12.10 -58.03 57.88
C SER A 134 12.40 -56.60 58.33
N ALA A 135 12.56 -56.47 59.64
CA ALA A 135 12.80 -55.24 60.38
C ALA A 135 14.28 -54.83 60.40
N ALA A 136 14.51 -53.51 60.49
CA ALA A 136 15.58 -52.93 61.31
C ALA A 136 15.31 -51.43 61.57
N ARG A 137 15.23 -51.06 62.85
CA ARG A 137 15.27 -49.72 63.46
C ARG A 137 16.32 -49.83 64.60
N PRO A 138 16.76 -48.79 65.33
CA PRO A 138 16.57 -47.33 65.18
C PRO A 138 17.86 -46.49 65.41
N ALA A 139 17.81 -45.18 65.18
CA ALA A 139 18.53 -44.16 65.98
C ALA A 139 18.00 -42.75 65.65
N SER A 140 17.82 -41.91 66.67
CA SER A 140 17.24 -40.55 66.61
C SER A 140 18.32 -39.44 66.81
N PRO A 141 17.98 -38.14 66.97
CA PRO A 141 18.44 -36.98 66.16
C PRO A 141 19.58 -36.16 66.84
N PRO A 142 20.07 -35.01 66.29
CA PRO A 142 19.43 -33.70 66.61
C PRO A 142 19.55 -32.56 65.54
N ALA A 143 18.66 -31.58 65.71
CA ALA A 143 18.85 -30.11 65.59
C ALA A 143 19.16 -29.43 64.24
N ALA A 144 18.16 -28.63 63.83
CA ALA A 144 18.24 -27.22 63.43
C ALA A 144 19.24 -26.79 62.35
N GLU A 145 18.71 -26.55 61.15
CA GLU A 145 19.04 -25.35 60.38
C GLU A 145 17.83 -24.99 59.52
N ALA A 146 17.25 -23.81 59.77
CA ALA A 146 16.25 -23.21 58.91
C ALA A 146 16.91 -22.85 57.57
N PRO A 147 16.38 -23.28 56.42
CA PRO A 147 16.85 -22.71 55.16
C PRO A 147 16.27 -21.30 55.06
N ALA A 148 17.16 -20.32 55.16
CA ALA A 148 16.87 -18.94 54.83
C ALA A 148 16.23 -18.87 53.43
N CYS A 149 15.15 -18.11 53.34
CA CYS A 149 14.35 -17.90 52.14
C CYS A 149 15.24 -17.51 50.94
N PRO A 150 15.13 -18.17 49.76
CA PRO A 150 15.69 -17.64 48.53
C PRO A 150 14.86 -16.44 48.07
N SER A 151 15.08 -15.29 48.69
CA SER A 151 14.63 -13.99 48.16
C SER A 151 15.33 -13.76 46.82
N GLY A 152 14.61 -13.92 45.72
CA GLY A 152 15.15 -13.53 44.41
C GLY A 152 14.42 -14.02 43.17
N VAL A 153 13.52 -15.01 43.27
CA VAL A 153 12.77 -15.49 42.10
C VAL A 153 11.34 -15.00 42.21
N SER A 154 11.02 -13.87 41.56
CA SER A 154 9.64 -13.43 41.39
C SER A 154 8.91 -14.44 40.50
N PRO A 155 7.83 -15.08 40.97
CA PRO A 155 7.08 -16.03 40.17
C PRO A 155 6.56 -15.39 38.87
N ARG A 156 6.66 -16.10 37.75
CA ARG A 156 6.28 -15.59 36.42
C ARG A 156 4.94 -16.17 35.96
N ALA A 157 4.54 -17.32 36.49
CA ALA A 157 3.27 -17.99 36.19
C ALA A 157 2.34 -18.05 37.42
N GLY A 158 1.03 -18.10 37.17
CA GLY A 158 0.03 -18.14 38.24
C GLY A 158 0.18 -19.34 39.18
N ALA A 159 0.61 -20.50 38.66
CA ALA A 159 0.87 -21.69 39.47
C ALA A 159 2.02 -21.46 40.48
N GLU A 160 3.10 -20.82 40.04
CA GLU A 160 4.25 -20.49 40.89
C GLU A 160 3.88 -19.47 41.99
N TRP A 161 2.95 -18.54 41.70
CA TRP A 161 2.40 -17.64 42.72
C TRP A 161 1.57 -18.38 43.78
N VAL A 162 0.75 -19.36 43.37
CA VAL A 162 -0.03 -20.18 44.31
C VAL A 162 0.90 -21.04 45.18
N GLU A 163 1.91 -21.68 44.58
CA GLU A 163 2.90 -22.47 45.32
C GLU A 163 3.68 -21.61 46.31
N LEU A 164 4.08 -20.39 45.93
CA LEU A 164 4.77 -19.46 46.83
C LEU A 164 3.88 -19.05 48.01
N VAL A 165 2.60 -18.75 47.77
CA VAL A 165 1.65 -18.40 48.83
C VAL A 165 1.45 -19.59 49.78
N VAL A 166 1.24 -20.79 49.24
CA VAL A 166 1.04 -21.99 50.06
C VAL A 166 2.29 -22.33 50.86
N ALA A 167 3.48 -22.23 50.27
CA ALA A 167 4.75 -22.47 50.94
C ALA A 167 5.02 -21.46 52.07
N GLU A 168 4.82 -20.15 51.82
CA GLU A 168 5.01 -19.10 52.83
C GLU A 168 3.99 -19.18 53.98
N MET A 169 2.73 -19.54 53.68
CA MET A 169 1.72 -19.72 54.72
C MET A 169 1.94 -21.00 55.54
N ALA A 170 2.42 -22.08 54.92
CA ALA A 170 2.73 -23.34 55.61
C ALA A 170 3.95 -23.23 56.54
N ALA A 171 4.87 -22.29 56.27
CA ALA A 171 6.04 -22.02 57.09
C ALA A 171 5.76 -21.08 58.29
N ALA A 172 4.54 -20.55 58.42
CA ALA A 172 4.20 -19.58 59.45
C ALA A 172 4.05 -20.20 60.86
N ALA A 173 4.47 -19.46 61.88
CA ALA A 173 4.40 -19.92 63.29
C ALA A 173 3.02 -19.74 63.94
N SER A 174 2.15 -18.90 63.36
CA SER A 174 0.81 -18.62 63.85
C SER A 174 -0.11 -18.19 62.70
N MET A 175 -1.42 -18.21 62.95
CA MET A 175 -2.41 -17.75 61.97
C MET A 175 -2.23 -16.28 61.57
N ASP A 176 -1.78 -15.43 62.50
CA ASP A 176 -1.54 -14.01 62.20
C ASP A 176 -0.25 -13.79 61.40
N ASP A 177 0.79 -14.60 61.65
CA ASP A 177 2.01 -14.63 60.83
C ASP A 177 1.70 -15.13 59.40
N ALA A 178 0.87 -16.17 59.26
CA ALA A 178 0.43 -16.67 57.96
C ALA A 178 -0.34 -15.61 57.16
N ARG A 179 -1.22 -14.84 57.82
CA ARG A 179 -1.95 -13.72 57.21
C ARG A 179 -1.01 -12.60 56.78
N ALA A 180 -0.03 -12.24 57.61
CA ALA A 180 0.94 -11.19 57.29
C ALA A 180 1.81 -11.58 56.07
N ARG A 181 2.29 -12.82 56.02
CA ARG A 181 3.07 -13.36 54.89
C ARG A 181 2.24 -13.44 53.61
N GLY A 182 1.02 -13.97 53.69
CA GLY A 182 0.09 -14.03 52.56
C GLY A 182 -0.23 -12.64 52.00
N ALA A 183 -0.49 -11.66 52.86
CA ALA A 183 -0.72 -10.27 52.46
C ALA A 183 0.50 -9.66 51.75
N LYS A 184 1.72 -9.97 52.20
CA LYS A 184 2.95 -9.50 51.56
C LYS A 184 3.11 -10.09 50.15
N VAL A 185 2.98 -11.40 49.99
CA VAL A 185 3.13 -12.06 48.67
C VAL A 185 2.04 -11.58 47.68
N LEU A 186 0.81 -11.39 48.15
CA LEU A 186 -0.28 -10.84 47.31
C LEU A 186 -0.04 -9.36 46.95
N GLY A 187 0.54 -8.57 47.85
CA GLY A 187 0.95 -7.20 47.56
C GLY A 187 2.05 -7.12 46.50
N GLU A 188 3.03 -8.03 46.53
CA GLU A 188 4.06 -8.18 45.50
C GLU A 188 3.47 -8.60 44.15
N PHE A 189 2.52 -9.55 44.16
CA PHE A 189 1.77 -9.94 42.95
C PHE A 189 0.99 -8.76 42.35
N GLU A 190 0.26 -8.01 43.18
CA GLU A 190 -0.49 -6.83 42.74
C GLU A 190 0.42 -5.76 42.12
N ALA A 191 1.57 -5.51 42.75
CA ALA A 191 2.58 -4.60 42.23
C ALA A 191 3.10 -5.03 40.85
N LEU A 192 3.38 -6.32 40.66
CA LEU A 192 3.85 -6.88 39.39
C LEU A 192 2.76 -6.86 38.30
N VAL A 193 1.51 -7.16 38.66
CA VAL A 193 0.37 -7.06 37.72
C VAL A 193 0.20 -5.62 37.25
N ARG A 194 0.25 -4.65 38.18
CA ARG A 194 0.17 -3.22 37.85
C ARG A 194 1.32 -2.78 36.96
N GLN A 195 2.56 -3.11 37.30
CA GLN A 195 3.74 -2.81 36.49
C GLN A 195 3.62 -3.42 35.08
N ARG A 196 3.16 -4.67 34.98
CA ARG A 196 2.97 -5.32 33.68
C ARG A 196 1.87 -4.66 32.86
N ALA A 197 0.76 -4.28 33.49
CA ALA A 197 -0.32 -3.55 32.84
C ALA A 197 0.15 -2.19 32.32
N GLU A 198 0.91 -1.43 33.12
CA GLU A 198 1.49 -0.14 32.74
C GLU A 198 2.48 -0.31 31.57
N SER A 199 3.43 -1.25 31.70
CA SER A 199 4.41 -1.52 30.63
C SER A 199 3.76 -1.96 29.32
N GLY A 200 2.69 -2.76 29.39
CA GLY A 200 1.90 -3.19 28.23
C GLY A 200 1.11 -2.04 27.61
N ALA A 201 0.50 -1.17 28.43
CA ALA A 201 -0.19 0.02 27.97
C ALA A 201 0.76 1.00 27.30
N GLU A 202 1.95 1.22 27.87
CA GLU A 202 2.98 2.06 27.26
C GLU A 202 3.49 1.49 25.94
N ALA A 203 3.77 0.18 25.88
CA ALA A 203 4.20 -0.48 24.64
C ALA A 203 3.13 -0.34 23.55
N ALA A 204 1.85 -0.60 23.88
CA ALA A 204 0.73 -0.44 22.96
C ALA A 204 0.56 1.02 22.52
N CYS A 205 0.70 1.99 23.43
CA CYS A 205 0.64 3.42 23.10
C CYS A 205 1.77 3.84 22.15
N ARG A 206 3.00 3.37 22.39
CA ARG A 206 4.15 3.63 21.51
C ARG A 206 3.94 3.05 20.11
N GLU A 207 3.49 1.80 20.03
CA GLU A 207 3.19 1.15 18.74
C GLU A 207 2.07 1.89 18.01
N ASN A 208 0.99 2.26 18.69
CA ASN A 208 -0.12 2.98 18.09
C ASN A 208 0.32 4.36 17.57
N ALA A 209 1.20 5.07 18.29
CA ALA A 209 1.78 6.33 17.84
C ALA A 209 2.65 6.14 16.58
N ALA A 210 3.51 5.12 16.57
CA ALA A 210 4.35 4.80 15.41
C ALA A 210 3.50 4.43 14.18
N LEU A 211 2.47 3.60 14.35
CA LEU A 211 1.55 3.24 13.28
C LEU A 211 0.79 4.46 12.73
N LYS A 212 0.33 5.36 13.60
CA LYS A 212 -0.31 6.62 13.19
C LYS A 212 0.64 7.51 12.38
N GLU A 213 1.91 7.60 12.79
CA GLU A 213 2.92 8.35 12.05
C GLU A 213 3.17 7.73 10.67
N HIS A 214 3.30 6.41 10.58
CA HIS A 214 3.45 5.71 9.30
C HIS A 214 2.25 5.94 8.38
N VAL A 215 1.02 5.84 8.88
CA VAL A 215 -0.19 6.12 8.10
C VAL A 215 -0.20 7.58 7.64
N ALA A 216 0.19 8.53 8.49
CA ALA A 216 0.28 9.94 8.11
C ALA A 216 1.33 10.17 7.02
N ALA A 217 2.51 9.54 7.10
CA ALA A 217 3.54 9.61 6.08
C ALA A 217 3.04 9.05 4.73
N LEU A 218 2.47 7.85 4.73
CA LEU A 218 1.90 7.24 3.53
C LEU A 218 0.77 8.08 2.92
N SER A 219 -0.04 8.75 3.74
CA SER A 219 -1.08 9.64 3.24
C SER A 219 -0.53 10.87 2.52
N LYS A 220 0.59 11.44 3.01
CA LYS A 220 1.31 12.55 2.37
C LYS A 220 1.91 12.11 1.05
N ASP A 221 2.57 10.95 1.03
CA ASP A 221 3.16 10.41 -0.19
C ASP A 221 2.08 10.08 -1.24
N ASN A 222 0.96 9.50 -0.82
CA ASN A 222 -0.18 9.24 -1.70
C ASN A 222 -0.75 10.55 -2.29
N HIS A 223 -0.79 11.62 -1.51
CA HIS A 223 -1.21 12.94 -1.99
C HIS A 223 -0.23 13.51 -3.02
N ILE A 224 1.09 13.41 -2.78
CA ILE A 224 2.13 13.83 -3.72
C ILE A 224 2.01 13.05 -5.03
N LEU A 225 1.84 11.73 -4.95
CA LEU A 225 1.67 10.86 -6.12
C LEU A 225 0.41 11.21 -6.91
N LYS A 226 -0.74 11.43 -6.23
CA LYS A 226 -1.97 11.90 -6.90
C LYS A 226 -1.75 13.22 -7.64
N ARG A 227 -1.05 14.18 -7.02
CA ARG A 227 -0.72 15.46 -7.67
C ARG A 227 0.20 15.27 -8.87
N ALA A 228 1.19 14.38 -8.77
CA ALA A 228 2.09 14.06 -9.89
C ALA A 228 1.33 13.43 -11.06
N VAL A 229 0.43 12.48 -10.78
CA VAL A 229 -0.42 11.84 -11.80
C VAL A 229 -1.35 12.85 -12.47
N GLN A 230 -1.96 13.75 -11.71
CA GLN A 230 -2.79 14.83 -12.26
C GLN A 230 -1.99 15.73 -13.22
N MET A 231 -0.78 16.14 -12.83
CA MET A 231 0.09 16.93 -13.71
C MET A 231 0.52 16.16 -14.96
N LEU A 232 0.82 14.86 -14.83
CA LEU A 232 1.18 14.01 -15.97
C LEU A 232 0.01 13.88 -16.94
N ASN A 233 -1.21 13.68 -16.43
CA ASN A 233 -2.41 13.59 -17.23
C ASN A 233 -2.69 14.91 -17.97
N ALA A 234 -2.59 16.05 -17.28
CA ALA A 234 -2.75 17.36 -17.92
C ALA A 234 -1.74 17.56 -19.07
N ARG A 235 -0.46 17.22 -18.85
CA ARG A 235 0.57 17.30 -19.92
C ARG A 235 0.29 16.36 -21.08
N GLN A 236 -0.22 15.17 -20.80
CA GLN A 236 -0.59 14.20 -21.83
C GLN A 236 -1.75 14.73 -22.68
N GLN A 237 -2.78 15.31 -22.07
CA GLN A 237 -3.90 15.93 -22.78
C GLN A 237 -3.43 17.08 -23.68
N GLU A 238 -2.56 17.97 -23.18
CA GLU A 238 -2.03 19.05 -24.01
C GLU A 238 -1.18 18.51 -25.19
N ALA A 239 -0.47 17.40 -25.02
CA ALA A 239 0.29 16.78 -26.12
C ALA A 239 -0.66 16.19 -27.17
N GLU A 240 -1.78 15.59 -26.76
CA GLU A 240 -2.82 15.09 -27.65
C GLU A 240 -3.52 16.23 -28.40
N GLU A 241 -3.81 17.35 -27.74
CA GLU A 241 -4.35 18.56 -28.37
C GLU A 241 -3.39 19.13 -29.41
N ARG A 242 -2.11 19.32 -29.04
CA ARG A 242 -1.06 19.72 -30.01
C ARG A 242 -0.95 18.74 -31.17
N GLY A 243 -1.13 17.44 -30.92
CA GLY A 243 -1.17 16.42 -31.97
C GLY A 243 -2.32 16.62 -32.95
N LYS A 244 -3.52 16.95 -32.46
CA LYS A 244 -4.70 17.28 -33.28
C LYS A 244 -4.49 18.55 -34.10
N GLU A 245 -3.98 19.62 -33.47
CA GLU A 245 -3.65 20.88 -34.16
C GLU A 245 -2.62 20.66 -35.26
N LEU A 246 -1.58 19.87 -34.98
CA LEU A 246 -0.53 19.56 -35.94
C LEU A 246 -1.09 18.74 -37.12
N ALA A 247 -1.98 17.78 -36.86
CA ALA A 247 -2.67 17.05 -37.92
C ALA A 247 -3.54 17.97 -38.79
N ALA A 248 -4.29 18.89 -38.17
CA ALA A 248 -5.09 19.87 -38.89
C ALA A 248 -4.23 20.81 -39.75
N ALA A 249 -3.10 21.29 -39.21
CA ALA A 249 -2.15 22.12 -39.95
C ALA A 249 -1.53 21.38 -41.14
N ARG A 250 -1.19 20.09 -40.99
CA ARG A 250 -0.72 19.25 -42.10
C ARG A 250 -1.77 19.12 -43.21
N GLN A 251 -3.04 18.91 -42.85
CA GLN A 251 -4.13 18.83 -43.82
C GLN A 251 -4.30 20.16 -44.57
N ALA A 252 -4.28 21.29 -43.87
CA ALA A 252 -4.37 22.61 -44.50
C ALA A 252 -3.19 22.86 -45.46
N LEU A 253 -1.97 22.47 -45.08
CA LEU A 253 -0.80 22.57 -45.96
C LEU A 253 -0.95 21.73 -47.22
N GLN A 254 -1.48 20.50 -47.11
CA GLN A 254 -1.76 19.64 -48.27
C GLN A 254 -2.78 20.32 -49.21
N GLN A 255 -3.86 20.88 -48.66
CA GLN A 255 -4.87 21.60 -49.44
C GLN A 255 -4.25 22.80 -50.19
N TYR A 256 -3.40 23.60 -49.53
CA TYR A 256 -2.73 24.72 -50.20
C TYR A 256 -1.74 24.27 -51.27
N GLN A 257 -1.02 23.16 -51.07
CA GLN A 257 -0.14 22.59 -52.10
C GLN A 257 -0.93 22.12 -53.33
N GLU A 258 -2.10 21.50 -53.14
CA GLU A 258 -2.98 21.09 -54.24
C GLU A 258 -3.54 22.29 -55.01
N GLN A 259 -3.95 23.35 -54.29
CA GLN A 259 -4.39 24.60 -54.89
C GLN A 259 -3.29 25.26 -55.72
N LEU A 260 -2.06 25.34 -55.19
CA LEU A 260 -0.91 25.86 -55.92
C LEU A 260 -0.65 25.07 -57.20
N ARG A 261 -0.61 23.73 -57.10
CA ARG A 261 -0.44 22.86 -58.28
C ARG A 261 -1.52 23.07 -59.34
N THR A 262 -2.77 23.25 -58.91
CA THR A 262 -3.90 23.52 -59.82
C THR A 262 -3.75 24.87 -60.52
N LEU A 263 -3.37 25.91 -59.77
CA LEU A 263 -3.13 27.24 -60.33
C LEU A 263 -1.95 27.25 -61.29
N GLU A 264 -0.84 26.58 -60.95
CA GLU A 264 0.32 26.43 -61.83
C GLU A 264 -0.05 25.79 -63.17
N VAL A 265 -0.82 24.69 -63.14
CA VAL A 265 -1.31 24.02 -64.36
C VAL A 265 -2.24 24.93 -65.15
N SER A 266 -3.16 25.65 -64.49
CA SER A 266 -4.07 26.58 -65.18
C SER A 266 -3.33 27.74 -65.85
N ASN A 267 -2.31 28.29 -65.17
CA ASN A 267 -1.51 29.39 -65.67
C ASN A 267 -0.65 28.94 -66.86
N TYR A 268 -0.07 27.74 -66.79
CA TYR A 268 0.63 27.12 -67.91
C TYR A 268 -0.29 26.92 -69.12
N ALA A 269 -1.50 26.37 -68.92
CA ALA A 269 -2.47 26.16 -70.00
C ALA A 269 -2.88 27.49 -70.66
N LEU A 270 -3.15 28.52 -69.86
CA LEU A 270 -3.46 29.87 -70.36
C LEU A 270 -2.28 30.46 -71.15
N SER A 271 -1.05 30.34 -70.63
CA SER A 271 0.16 30.82 -71.30
C SER A 271 0.39 30.13 -72.64
N LEU A 272 0.14 28.82 -72.71
CA LEU A 272 0.24 28.04 -73.94
C LEU A 272 -0.82 28.46 -74.97
N HIS A 273 -2.07 28.66 -74.53
CA HIS A 273 -3.15 29.16 -75.38
C HIS A 273 -2.87 30.57 -75.91
N LEU A 274 -2.35 31.46 -75.05
CA LEU A 274 -1.99 32.82 -75.44
C LEU A 274 -0.89 32.82 -76.50
N ARG A 275 0.16 32.01 -76.34
CA ARG A 275 1.21 31.85 -77.35
C ARG A 275 0.65 31.34 -78.68
N LYS A 276 -0.19 30.30 -78.64
CA LYS A 276 -0.83 29.75 -79.84
C LYS A 276 -1.71 30.78 -80.53
N ALA A 277 -2.46 31.59 -79.79
CA ALA A 277 -3.24 32.69 -80.36
C ALA A 277 -2.33 33.75 -81.00
N GLN A 278 -1.21 34.12 -80.38
CA GLN A 278 -0.24 35.05 -80.98
C GLN A 278 0.39 34.52 -82.27
N GLU A 279 0.77 33.24 -82.30
CA GLU A 279 1.33 32.57 -83.47
C GLU A 279 0.30 32.44 -84.62
N GLN A 280 -0.96 32.15 -84.27
CA GLN A 280 -2.07 32.07 -85.23
C GLN A 280 -2.56 33.44 -85.70
N ASN A 281 -2.31 34.50 -84.93
CA ASN A 281 -2.64 35.88 -85.27
C ASN A 281 -1.51 36.57 -86.07
N SER A 282 -0.78 35.79 -86.87
CA SER A 282 0.11 36.30 -87.93
C SER A 282 -0.73 36.87 -89.08
N MET A 283 -1.53 37.90 -88.77
CA MET A 283 -2.13 38.79 -89.75
C MET A 283 -1.09 39.87 -90.08
N PRO A 284 -0.69 40.03 -91.35
CA PRO A 284 0.22 41.09 -91.74
C PRO A 284 -0.43 42.44 -91.43
N GLY A 285 0.37 43.33 -90.82
CA GLY A 285 -0.06 44.53 -90.12
C GLY A 285 -1.22 45.30 -90.75
N ARG A 286 -2.24 45.56 -89.93
CA ARG A 286 -3.15 46.71 -90.07
C ARG A 286 -3.75 47.03 -88.70
N PHE A 287 -2.90 47.53 -87.82
CA PHE A 287 -3.39 48.46 -86.80
C PHE A 287 -3.71 49.76 -87.53
N HIS A 288 -4.95 50.24 -87.42
CA HIS A 288 -5.30 51.58 -87.84
C HIS A 288 -4.67 52.56 -86.83
N PRO A 289 -3.75 53.46 -87.24
CA PRO A 289 -3.46 54.63 -86.43
C PRO A 289 -4.69 55.55 -86.54
N ASP A 290 -4.97 56.26 -85.47
CA ASP A 290 -6.04 57.24 -85.32
C ASP A 290 -7.43 56.67 -85.01
N VAL A 291 -7.63 56.40 -83.71
CA VAL A 291 -8.89 56.78 -83.06
C VAL A 291 -8.51 57.57 -81.81
N PHE A 292 -8.80 58.87 -81.85
CA PHE A 292 -8.72 59.83 -80.75
C PHE A 292 -9.77 59.53 -79.67
#